data_AF-E6X6B9-F1
#
_entry.id   AF-E6X6B9-F1
#
_cell.length_a   1.000
_cell.length_b   1.000
_cell.length_c   1.000
_cell.angle_alpha   90.00
_cell.angle_beta   90.00
_cell.angle_gamma   90.00
#
_symmetry.space_group_name_H-M   'P 1'
#
loop_
_entity.id
_entity.type
_entity.pdbx_description
1 polymer ?
#
loop_
_entity_poly.entity_id
_entity_poly.type
_entity_poly.pdbx_seq_one_letter_code
_entity_poly.pdbx_strand_id
1 'polypeptide(L)'
;MLFAIAEVSVLWTATSTATQLELGKIGAIVINFEIDHTESGISFMRNYQLEVGQGELKDNDTENNLVLNEDIQIAPGTYTVNFTPSTLGIVPINFVLIDSSNQERNVVISFEVVDDIIDTTAPTLTILGNNPMDVFLGTAYQDGGATALDDIDGDISSEIVADVSLVDTTVEDTYEVTYTVSDDDGNTTTASRMVNVVRDPNGNQPPTANAITRTSTNTEASIFSVLEATSDPESDPIALMSLGSVIPAEAGTVSFTGSTISFSPAAGYVGTAEFTYTINDGRVWNEATGTVVLTITQGNRPPVAVAELLTDYDPTTLTRSFSGVGSSDPDGDTLTYQWGFRDFANPISGAFGDNTSWPFTSAGTYQVTLTVFDGNGEQDSDTIEVVVDEASNIIFSDGKIILSLYKTDYGSLKIQGVVSVVNNPTSFIIEAKDLLMSSIFTINGQEYSVSTTFSNPNSFITTPIFPIGDYTYEFEIFNHISGGVSEVNGTVSENN
;
A
#
# COMPACT_ATOMS: atom_id res chain seq x y z
N MET A 1 39.46 31.82 -60.07
CA MET A 1 40.56 32.52 -60.79
C MET A 1 40.92 33.78 -60.01
N LEU A 2 42.20 33.98 -59.66
CA LEU A 2 42.71 35.25 -59.13
C LEU A 2 42.91 36.23 -60.30
N PHE A 3 42.27 37.39 -60.25
CA PHE A 3 42.62 38.59 -61.00
C PHE A 3 43.15 39.66 -60.02
N ALA A 4 44.30 40.24 -60.33
CA ALA A 4 44.84 41.33 -59.52
C ALA A 4 44.01 42.60 -59.74
N ILE A 5 43.44 43.14 -58.67
CA ILE A 5 43.09 44.55 -58.61
C ILE A 5 44.43 45.25 -58.34
N ALA A 6 44.84 46.18 -59.21
CA ALA A 6 46.26 46.50 -59.42
C ALA A 6 47.04 46.69 -58.11
N GLU A 7 48.04 45.81 -57.95
CA GLU A 7 49.00 45.67 -56.87
C GLU A 7 48.62 44.70 -55.73
N VAL A 8 47.34 44.41 -55.46
CA VAL A 8 46.96 43.41 -54.41
C VAL A 8 46.22 42.19 -54.96
N SER A 9 46.74 41.00 -54.63
CA SER A 9 46.02 39.74 -54.83
C SER A 9 44.87 39.62 -53.83
N VAL A 10 43.64 39.63 -54.34
CA VAL A 10 42.42 39.48 -53.52
C VAL A 10 41.63 38.21 -53.87
N LEU A 11 41.12 37.55 -52.84
CA LEU A 11 40.07 36.54 -52.93
C LEU A 11 38.74 37.20 -52.57
N TRP A 12 37.80 37.22 -53.51
CA TRP A 12 36.43 37.72 -53.30
C TRP A 12 35.49 36.69 -53.90
N THR A 13 34.76 35.99 -53.04
CA THR A 13 33.81 34.96 -53.43
C THR A 13 32.50 35.15 -52.69
N ALA A 14 31.40 34.74 -53.32
CA ALA A 14 30.09 34.62 -52.70
C ALA A 14 29.53 33.24 -53.08
N THR A 15 29.10 32.47 -52.09
CA THR A 15 28.63 31.09 -52.27
C THR A 15 27.41 30.81 -51.41
N SER A 16 26.48 30.01 -51.92
CA SER A 16 25.34 29.46 -51.16
C SER A 16 25.24 27.95 -51.42
N THR A 17 24.68 27.22 -50.47
CA THR A 17 24.31 25.80 -50.64
C THR A 17 22.96 25.66 -51.36
N ALA A 18 22.12 26.69 -51.31
CA ALA A 18 20.83 26.71 -52.00
C ALA A 18 21.02 27.21 -53.45
N THR A 19 20.36 26.54 -54.39
CA THR A 19 20.23 26.99 -55.79
C THR A 19 18.83 27.53 -56.10
N GLN A 20 17.86 27.15 -55.28
CA GLN A 20 16.44 27.54 -55.37
C GLN A 20 15.98 28.03 -54.00
N LEU A 21 15.06 28.99 -53.97
CA LEU A 21 14.44 29.52 -52.76
C LEU A 21 12.93 29.63 -52.96
N GLU A 22 12.16 29.33 -51.93
CA GLU A 22 10.73 29.68 -51.90
C GLU A 22 10.57 31.19 -51.67
N LEU A 23 9.56 31.78 -52.30
CA LEU A 23 9.24 33.20 -52.21
C LEU A 23 9.11 33.64 -50.74
N GLY A 24 9.91 34.62 -50.32
CA GLY A 24 9.90 35.15 -48.95
C GLY A 24 10.65 34.30 -47.91
N LYS A 25 11.28 33.18 -48.28
CA LYS A 25 12.15 32.41 -47.37
C LYS A 25 13.61 32.85 -47.47
N ILE A 26 14.34 32.71 -46.37
CA ILE A 26 15.72 33.17 -46.26
C ILE A 26 16.68 32.17 -46.90
N GLY A 27 17.53 32.63 -47.81
CA GLY A 27 18.72 31.93 -48.29
C GLY A 27 20.00 32.55 -47.76
N ALA A 28 20.88 31.76 -47.16
CA ALA A 28 22.17 32.24 -46.64
C ALA A 28 23.24 32.30 -47.75
N ILE A 29 24.03 33.36 -47.76
CA ILE A 29 25.15 33.59 -48.67
C ILE A 29 26.41 33.85 -47.83
N VAL A 30 27.46 33.08 -48.08
CA VAL A 30 28.77 33.27 -47.46
C VAL A 30 29.67 34.02 -48.41
N ILE A 31 30.18 35.16 -47.97
CA ILE A 31 31.12 36.00 -48.71
C ILE A 31 32.49 35.87 -48.05
N ASN A 32 33.51 35.47 -48.81
CA ASN A 32 34.88 35.45 -48.32
C ASN A 32 35.68 36.55 -49.00
N PHE A 33 36.27 37.42 -48.18
CA PHE A 33 37.17 38.47 -48.59
C PHE A 33 38.54 38.30 -47.93
N GLU A 34 39.55 37.94 -48.72
CA GLU A 34 40.93 37.85 -48.26
C GLU A 34 41.84 38.71 -49.13
N ILE A 35 42.88 39.26 -48.50
CA ILE A 35 43.94 40.02 -49.15
C ILE A 35 45.28 39.35 -48.88
N ASP A 36 46.20 39.37 -49.84
CA ASP A 36 47.58 38.94 -49.61
C ASP A 36 48.30 39.97 -48.70
N HIS A 37 48.87 39.50 -47.59
CA HIS A 37 49.37 40.29 -46.45
C HIS A 37 50.61 41.16 -46.72
N THR A 38 51.02 41.34 -47.98
CA THR A 38 52.25 42.07 -48.32
C THR A 38 52.04 43.56 -48.63
N GLU A 39 50.80 44.03 -48.75
CA GLU A 39 50.51 45.43 -49.08
C GLU A 39 49.62 46.10 -48.02
N SER A 40 50.24 46.97 -47.21
CA SER A 40 49.56 47.77 -46.19
C SER A 40 49.20 49.14 -46.74
N GLY A 41 47.91 49.48 -46.78
CA GLY A 41 47.44 50.85 -47.05
C GLY A 41 46.29 51.00 -48.06
N ILE A 42 45.83 49.92 -48.70
CA ILE A 42 44.69 49.97 -49.65
C ILE A 42 43.38 49.85 -48.88
N SER A 43 42.44 50.76 -49.15
CA SER A 43 41.07 50.66 -48.67
C SER A 43 40.18 50.01 -49.72
N PHE A 44 39.18 49.24 -49.24
CA PHE A 44 38.22 48.55 -50.09
C PHE A 44 36.81 48.98 -49.74
N MET A 45 35.96 49.07 -50.76
CA MET A 45 34.54 49.31 -50.63
C MET A 45 33.77 48.13 -51.22
N ARG A 46 32.66 47.77 -50.59
CA ARG A 46 31.68 46.82 -51.11
C ARG A 46 30.48 47.57 -51.65
N ASN A 47 29.92 47.08 -52.75
CA ASN A 47 28.66 47.55 -53.31
C ASN A 47 27.84 46.33 -53.73
N TYR A 48 26.71 46.12 -53.06
CA TYR A 48 25.83 44.98 -53.33
C TYR A 48 24.63 45.47 -54.13
N GLN A 49 24.38 44.84 -55.25
CA GLN A 49 23.40 45.28 -56.23
C GLN A 49 22.36 44.19 -56.45
N LEU A 50 21.09 44.61 -56.33
CA LEU A 50 19.89 43.84 -56.58
C LEU A 50 18.89 44.81 -57.23
N GLU A 51 18.09 44.36 -58.20
CA GLU A 51 17.05 45.21 -58.76
C GLU A 51 15.94 45.45 -57.73
N VAL A 52 15.36 46.64 -57.73
CA VAL A 52 14.31 47.02 -56.78
C VAL A 52 13.14 46.04 -56.86
N GLY A 53 12.77 45.46 -55.72
CA GLY A 53 11.64 44.53 -55.60
C GLY A 53 11.98 43.06 -55.82
N GLN A 54 13.25 42.71 -56.12
CA GLN A 54 13.65 41.30 -56.25
C GLN A 54 13.97 40.60 -54.91
N GLY A 55 14.08 41.36 -53.82
CA GLY A 55 14.25 40.83 -52.47
C GLY A 55 14.96 41.82 -51.53
N GLU A 56 15.35 41.32 -50.36
CA GLU A 56 16.11 42.04 -49.34
C GLU A 56 17.41 41.31 -49.00
N LEU A 57 18.49 42.06 -48.76
CA LEU A 57 19.74 41.53 -48.18
C LEU A 57 19.90 42.07 -46.76
N LYS A 58 20.14 41.18 -45.80
CA LYS A 58 20.39 41.50 -44.39
C LYS A 58 21.71 40.93 -43.93
N ASP A 59 22.39 41.67 -43.07
CA ASP A 59 23.55 41.15 -42.35
C ASP A 59 23.08 40.08 -41.36
N ASN A 60 23.62 38.86 -41.47
CA ASN A 60 23.21 37.75 -40.61
C ASN A 60 23.54 38.00 -39.14
N ASP A 61 24.60 38.75 -38.84
CA ASP A 61 25.05 38.96 -37.46
C ASP A 61 24.27 40.08 -36.73
N THR A 62 23.62 40.97 -37.49
CA THR A 62 22.93 42.14 -36.92
C THR A 62 21.46 42.29 -37.31
N GLU A 63 20.96 41.41 -38.19
CA GLU A 63 19.62 41.44 -38.83
C GLU A 63 19.26 42.76 -39.54
N ASN A 64 20.20 43.70 -39.63
CA ASN A 64 19.97 44.99 -40.26
C ASN A 64 19.95 44.85 -41.78
N ASN A 65 19.06 45.60 -42.44
CA ASN A 65 19.07 45.73 -43.90
C ASN A 65 20.43 46.29 -44.34
N LEU A 66 21.06 45.59 -45.27
CA LEU A 66 22.27 46.09 -45.91
C LEU A 66 21.90 47.22 -46.87
N VAL A 67 22.63 48.32 -46.79
CA VAL A 67 22.54 49.39 -47.78
C VAL A 67 22.99 48.85 -49.14
N LEU A 68 22.14 48.95 -50.16
CA LEU A 68 22.36 48.45 -51.51
C LEU A 68 22.74 49.60 -52.46
N ASN A 69 23.45 49.29 -53.54
CA ASN A 69 23.83 50.24 -54.59
C ASN A 69 24.66 51.44 -54.08
N GLU A 70 25.35 51.28 -52.94
CA GLU A 70 26.22 52.28 -52.35
C GLU A 70 27.59 51.67 -52.01
N ASP A 71 28.63 52.48 -52.12
CA ASP A 71 30.00 52.08 -51.82
C ASP A 71 30.26 52.22 -50.31
N ILE A 72 30.39 51.09 -49.62
CA ILE A 72 30.56 51.03 -48.17
C ILE A 72 31.93 50.42 -47.85
N GLN A 73 32.71 51.03 -46.96
CA GLN A 73 34.02 50.48 -46.54
C GLN A 73 33.87 49.05 -45.99
N ILE A 74 34.76 48.15 -46.40
CA ILE A 74 34.79 46.75 -45.96
C ILE A 74 36.21 46.32 -45.58
N ALA A 75 36.33 45.51 -44.53
CA ALA A 75 37.59 44.91 -44.10
C ALA A 75 37.69 43.45 -44.60
N PRO A 76 38.89 42.86 -44.68
CA PRO A 76 39.03 41.43 -44.95
C PRO A 76 38.35 40.59 -43.87
N GLY A 77 37.68 39.50 -44.27
CA GLY A 77 36.94 38.61 -43.39
C GLY A 77 35.95 37.71 -44.13
N THR A 78 35.27 36.86 -43.37
CA THR A 78 34.13 36.07 -43.83
C THR A 78 32.85 36.72 -43.33
N TYR A 79 31.90 36.95 -44.22
CA TYR A 79 30.63 37.59 -43.95
C TYR A 79 29.49 36.65 -44.33
N THR A 80 28.44 36.61 -43.51
CA THR A 80 27.21 35.89 -43.86
C THR A 80 26.10 36.90 -44.11
N VAL A 81 25.46 36.78 -45.26
CA VAL A 81 24.36 37.65 -45.69
C VAL A 81 23.13 36.79 -45.93
N ASN A 82 22.00 37.21 -45.41
CA ASN A 82 20.71 36.58 -45.62
C ASN A 82 19.97 37.29 -46.75
N PHE A 83 19.60 36.53 -47.79
CA PHE A 83 18.77 37.00 -48.89
C PHE A 83 17.34 36.51 -48.70
N THR A 84 16.35 37.39 -48.83
CA THR A 84 14.93 37.04 -48.82
C THR A 84 14.31 37.52 -50.14
N PRO A 85 13.94 36.62 -51.07
CA PRO A 85 13.41 37.03 -52.36
C PRO A 85 11.97 37.53 -52.22
N SER A 86 11.60 38.53 -53.03
CA SER A 86 10.23 39.07 -53.07
C SER A 86 9.56 38.97 -54.46
N THR A 87 10.22 38.35 -55.43
CA THR A 87 9.67 38.05 -56.76
C THR A 87 10.07 36.66 -57.21
N LEU A 88 9.17 36.00 -57.95
CA LEU A 88 9.42 34.72 -58.61
C LEU A 88 10.40 34.85 -59.80
N GLY A 89 11.09 33.77 -60.12
CA GLY A 89 12.04 33.65 -61.22
C GLY A 89 13.51 33.72 -60.79
N ILE A 90 14.41 33.82 -61.77
CA ILE A 90 15.86 33.89 -61.50
C ILE A 90 16.22 35.28 -60.98
N VAL A 91 16.73 35.37 -59.75
CA VAL A 91 17.17 36.61 -59.11
C VAL A 91 18.70 36.64 -59.01
N PRO A 92 19.40 37.43 -59.87
CA PRO A 92 20.84 37.62 -59.76
C PRO A 92 21.18 38.68 -58.70
N ILE A 93 22.16 38.39 -57.84
CA ILE A 93 22.70 39.33 -56.86
C ILE A 93 24.17 39.56 -57.22
N ASN A 94 24.53 40.81 -57.46
CA ASN A 94 25.90 41.19 -57.83
C ASN A 94 26.64 41.77 -56.63
N PHE A 95 27.71 41.09 -56.23
CA PHE A 95 28.61 41.49 -55.15
C PHE A 95 29.87 42.13 -55.72
N VAL A 96 29.94 43.46 -55.66
CA VAL A 96 31.05 44.26 -56.19
C VAL A 96 32.01 44.62 -55.06
N LEU A 97 33.30 44.37 -55.28
CA LEU A 97 34.41 44.85 -54.47
C LEU A 97 35.19 45.90 -55.27
N ILE A 98 35.40 47.08 -54.68
CA ILE A 98 36.05 48.24 -55.30
C ILE A 98 37.29 48.61 -54.48
N ASP A 99 38.44 48.79 -55.13
CA ASP A 99 39.64 49.30 -54.45
C ASP A 99 39.74 50.84 -54.45
N SER A 100 40.75 51.39 -53.78
CA SER A 100 41.03 52.83 -53.78
C SER A 100 41.43 53.42 -55.15
N SER A 101 41.63 52.57 -56.16
CA SER A 101 41.93 52.96 -57.54
C SER A 101 40.70 52.84 -58.46
N ASN A 102 39.52 52.59 -57.90
CA ASN A 102 38.24 52.37 -58.59
C ASN A 102 38.23 51.16 -59.54
N GLN A 103 39.02 50.13 -59.25
CA GLN A 103 38.95 48.86 -59.94
C GLN A 103 37.95 47.94 -59.24
N GLU A 104 37.12 47.27 -60.04
CA GLU A 104 36.04 46.44 -59.55
C GLU A 104 36.32 44.96 -59.75
N ARG A 105 35.86 44.16 -58.78
CA ARG A 105 35.69 42.72 -58.92
C ARG A 105 34.27 42.33 -58.55
N ASN A 106 33.62 41.63 -59.48
CA ASN A 106 32.20 41.30 -59.37
C ASN A 106 32.04 39.80 -59.24
N VAL A 107 31.19 39.37 -58.31
CA VAL A 107 30.71 38.00 -58.18
C VAL A 107 29.20 38.03 -58.22
N VAL A 108 28.62 37.26 -59.15
CA VAL A 108 27.17 37.12 -59.25
C VAL A 108 26.77 35.74 -58.75
N ILE A 109 25.83 35.70 -57.82
CA ILE A 109 25.08 34.49 -57.47
C ILE A 109 23.66 34.65 -57.99
N SER A 110 22.98 33.55 -58.32
CA SER A 110 21.58 33.59 -58.74
C SER A 110 20.80 32.51 -58.02
N PHE A 111 19.62 32.87 -57.56
CA PHE A 111 18.64 31.93 -57.01
C PHE A 111 17.47 31.81 -57.97
N GLU A 112 16.98 30.60 -58.21
CA GLU A 112 15.65 30.40 -58.76
C GLU A 112 14.61 30.55 -57.66
N VAL A 113 13.74 31.55 -57.75
CA VAL A 113 12.69 31.79 -56.77
C VAL A 113 11.38 31.19 -57.27
N VAL A 114 10.82 30.28 -56.48
CA VAL A 114 9.58 29.59 -56.78
C VAL A 114 8.52 29.88 -55.73
N ASP A 115 7.25 29.63 -56.08
CA ASP A 115 6.12 29.78 -55.16
C ASP A 115 6.13 28.66 -54.11
N ASP A 116 6.58 27.47 -54.52
CA ASP A 116 6.76 26.31 -53.66
C ASP A 116 7.93 25.45 -54.18
N ILE A 117 8.64 24.79 -53.27
CA ILE A 117 9.68 23.81 -53.63
C ILE A 117 8.96 22.48 -53.79
N ILE A 118 8.71 22.07 -55.03
CA ILE A 118 8.03 20.80 -55.30
C ILE A 118 9.00 19.67 -54.99
N ASP A 119 8.69 18.87 -53.97
CA ASP A 119 9.37 17.61 -53.78
C ASP A 119 8.89 16.57 -54.81
N THR A 120 9.86 15.86 -55.39
CA THR A 120 9.61 14.77 -56.34
C THR A 120 10.39 13.51 -55.99
N THR A 121 11.18 13.56 -54.93
CA THR A 121 11.96 12.43 -54.43
C THR A 121 11.07 11.61 -53.53
N ALA A 122 11.11 10.28 -53.67
CA ALA A 122 10.37 9.41 -52.77
C ALA A 122 11.25 9.03 -51.56
N PRO A 123 10.63 8.80 -50.39
CA PRO A 123 11.37 8.45 -49.18
C PRO A 123 12.10 7.11 -49.31
N THR A 124 13.22 6.97 -48.58
CA THR A 124 13.99 5.72 -48.47
C THR A 124 13.51 4.89 -47.29
N LEU A 125 12.97 3.70 -47.55
CA LEU A 125 12.44 2.77 -46.54
C LEU A 125 13.44 1.65 -46.21
N THR A 126 13.69 1.39 -44.92
CA THR A 126 14.54 0.29 -44.42
C THR A 126 13.77 -0.61 -43.46
N ILE A 127 13.67 -1.91 -43.76
CA ILE A 127 13.01 -2.90 -42.90
C ILE A 127 13.93 -3.25 -41.71
N LEU A 128 13.36 -3.31 -40.51
CA LEU A 128 14.08 -3.68 -39.29
C LEU A 128 13.93 -5.18 -38.97
N GLY A 129 15.03 -5.84 -38.62
CA GLY A 129 15.03 -7.27 -38.27
C GLY A 129 15.23 -8.20 -39.47
N ASN A 130 14.84 -9.47 -39.29
CA ASN A 130 15.11 -10.51 -40.29
C ASN A 130 14.18 -10.38 -41.51
N ASN A 131 14.73 -10.55 -42.70
CA ASN A 131 13.98 -10.68 -43.95
C ASN A 131 14.70 -11.67 -44.90
N PRO A 132 14.18 -12.90 -45.10
CA PRO A 132 12.91 -13.41 -44.57
C PRO A 132 12.96 -13.63 -43.04
N MET A 133 11.79 -13.62 -42.42
CA MET A 133 11.55 -13.94 -41.01
C MET A 133 10.80 -15.25 -40.89
N ASP A 134 11.30 -16.18 -40.09
CA ASP A 134 10.59 -17.43 -39.81
C ASP A 134 9.69 -17.26 -38.58
N VAL A 135 8.46 -17.79 -38.68
CA VAL A 135 7.44 -17.85 -37.62
C VAL A 135 6.94 -19.28 -37.53
N PHE A 136 6.71 -19.82 -36.34
CA PHE A 136 6.22 -21.19 -36.21
C PHE A 136 4.71 -21.29 -36.41
N LEU A 137 4.25 -22.41 -36.97
CA LEU A 137 2.84 -22.71 -37.17
C LEU A 137 2.06 -22.58 -35.84
N GLY A 138 1.05 -21.70 -35.84
CA GLY A 138 0.15 -21.44 -34.72
C GLY A 138 0.60 -20.36 -33.75
N THR A 139 1.81 -19.80 -33.90
CA THR A 139 2.30 -18.73 -33.01
C THR A 139 1.87 -17.35 -33.50
N ALA A 140 1.82 -16.36 -32.59
CA ALA A 140 1.50 -14.99 -32.98
C ALA A 140 2.69 -14.36 -33.75
N TYR A 141 2.41 -13.73 -34.88
CA TYR A 141 3.40 -12.92 -35.61
C TYR A 141 3.51 -11.53 -34.97
N GLN A 142 4.74 -11.15 -34.62
CA GLN A 142 5.07 -9.79 -34.17
C GLN A 142 5.93 -9.11 -35.24
N ASP A 143 5.44 -7.99 -35.76
CA ASP A 143 6.19 -7.22 -36.75
C ASP A 143 7.39 -6.50 -36.13
N GLY A 144 8.50 -6.47 -36.87
CA GLY A 144 9.73 -5.79 -36.44
C GLY A 144 9.78 -4.32 -36.84
N GLY A 145 8.82 -3.84 -37.63
CA GLY A 145 8.75 -2.47 -38.12
C GLY A 145 9.74 -2.17 -39.25
N ALA A 146 9.80 -0.88 -39.57
CA ALA A 146 10.67 -0.29 -40.57
C ALA A 146 10.98 1.17 -40.19
N THR A 147 11.96 1.78 -40.84
CA THR A 147 12.27 3.23 -40.76
C THR A 147 12.19 3.86 -42.15
N ALA A 148 11.90 5.16 -42.21
CA ALA A 148 11.80 5.92 -43.46
C ALA A 148 12.50 7.28 -43.31
N LEU A 149 13.33 7.64 -44.29
CA LEU A 149 14.01 8.93 -44.36
C LEU A 149 13.79 9.56 -45.73
N ASP A 150 13.48 10.84 -45.74
CA ASP A 150 13.32 11.69 -46.91
C ASP A 150 14.35 12.83 -46.91
N ASP A 151 14.70 13.37 -48.09
CA ASP A 151 15.69 14.45 -48.21
C ASP A 151 15.15 15.85 -47.89
N ILE A 152 13.84 16.06 -47.97
CA ILE A 152 13.17 17.33 -47.60
C ILE A 152 12.44 17.18 -46.25
N ASP A 153 11.67 16.11 -46.06
CA ASP A 153 10.83 15.92 -44.86
C ASP A 153 11.56 15.27 -43.67
N GLY A 154 12.73 14.68 -43.91
CA GLY A 154 13.55 14.05 -42.87
C GLY A 154 13.00 12.70 -42.40
N ASP A 155 12.89 12.48 -41.09
CA ASP A 155 12.44 11.18 -40.54
C ASP A 155 10.92 11.09 -40.45
N ILE A 156 10.33 10.38 -41.41
CA ILE A 156 8.90 10.12 -41.52
C ILE A 156 8.53 8.69 -41.09
N SER A 157 9.36 8.03 -40.28
CA SER A 157 9.14 6.63 -39.85
C SER A 157 7.80 6.40 -39.14
N SER A 158 7.23 7.42 -38.49
CA SER A 158 5.93 7.33 -37.83
C SER A 158 4.74 7.21 -38.78
N GLU A 159 4.94 7.50 -40.06
CA GLU A 159 3.89 7.52 -41.08
C GLU A 159 3.83 6.21 -41.89
N ILE A 160 4.76 5.29 -41.61
CA ILE A 160 4.78 3.98 -42.23
C ILE A 160 3.50 3.21 -41.87
N VAL A 161 2.81 2.74 -42.90
CA VAL A 161 1.68 1.82 -42.80
C VAL A 161 2.15 0.42 -43.15
N ALA A 162 2.11 -0.50 -42.18
CA ALA A 162 2.41 -1.91 -42.38
C ALA A 162 1.12 -2.72 -42.57
N ASP A 163 0.99 -3.42 -43.69
CA ASP A 163 -0.09 -4.38 -43.92
C ASP A 163 0.37 -5.79 -43.51
N VAL A 164 -0.08 -6.22 -42.33
CA VAL A 164 0.17 -7.57 -41.78
C VAL A 164 -1.05 -8.49 -41.91
N SER A 165 -2.13 -8.01 -42.53
CA SER A 165 -3.44 -8.69 -42.51
C SER A 165 -3.45 -10.04 -43.23
N LEU A 166 -2.49 -10.26 -44.12
CA LEU A 166 -2.35 -11.49 -44.89
C LEU A 166 -1.63 -12.60 -44.12
N VAL A 167 -0.94 -12.31 -43.03
CA VAL A 167 -0.14 -13.30 -42.30
C VAL A 167 -1.06 -14.23 -41.51
N ASP A 168 -1.31 -15.43 -42.05
CA ASP A 168 -2.03 -16.50 -41.36
C ASP A 168 -1.04 -17.51 -40.77
N THR A 169 -0.72 -17.36 -39.49
CA THR A 169 0.21 -18.26 -38.82
C THR A 169 -0.38 -19.66 -38.59
N THR A 170 -1.66 -19.90 -38.87
CA THR A 170 -2.27 -21.23 -38.72
C THR A 170 -2.05 -22.15 -39.92
N VAL A 171 -1.51 -21.61 -41.01
CA VAL A 171 -1.22 -22.34 -42.25
C VAL A 171 0.26 -22.19 -42.62
N GLU A 172 0.92 -23.32 -42.89
CA GLU A 172 2.32 -23.37 -43.33
C GLU A 172 2.43 -22.82 -44.76
N ASP A 173 2.93 -21.59 -44.89
CA ASP A 173 3.14 -20.89 -46.14
C ASP A 173 4.10 -19.70 -45.93
N THR A 174 4.48 -19.02 -47.01
CA THR A 174 5.18 -17.75 -46.94
C THR A 174 4.23 -16.59 -47.21
N TYR A 175 4.14 -15.66 -46.27
CA TYR A 175 3.30 -14.47 -46.34
C TYR A 175 4.14 -13.21 -46.58
N GLU A 176 3.54 -12.22 -47.23
CA GLU A 176 4.18 -10.93 -47.50
C GLU A 176 3.57 -9.86 -46.60
N VAL A 177 4.43 -9.13 -45.88
CA VAL A 177 4.08 -7.91 -45.15
C VAL A 177 4.60 -6.72 -45.93
N THR A 178 3.72 -5.83 -46.36
CA THR A 178 4.07 -4.65 -47.14
C THR A 178 4.08 -3.40 -46.27
N TYR A 179 5.19 -2.67 -46.29
CA TYR A 179 5.32 -1.35 -45.68
C TYR A 179 5.17 -0.30 -46.77
N THR A 180 4.32 0.68 -46.54
CA THR A 180 4.13 1.84 -47.43
C THR A 180 4.32 3.11 -46.63
N VAL A 181 5.03 4.08 -47.20
CA VAL A 181 5.17 5.42 -46.65
C VAL A 181 5.12 6.43 -47.79
N SER A 182 4.42 7.54 -47.55
CA SER A 182 4.34 8.69 -48.44
C SER A 182 4.88 9.89 -47.68
N ASP A 183 5.61 10.76 -48.37
CA ASP A 183 6.01 12.06 -47.85
C ASP A 183 4.84 13.08 -47.92
N ASP A 184 5.06 14.33 -47.48
CA ASP A 184 4.01 15.35 -47.43
C ASP A 184 3.53 15.79 -48.84
N ASP A 185 4.38 15.64 -49.85
CA ASP A 185 4.10 15.93 -51.26
C ASP A 185 3.45 14.74 -52.01
N GLY A 186 3.33 13.58 -51.36
CA GLY A 186 2.68 12.37 -51.83
C GLY A 186 3.58 11.41 -52.62
N ASN A 187 4.89 11.62 -52.70
CA ASN A 187 5.81 10.64 -53.25
C ASN A 187 5.85 9.43 -52.31
N THR A 188 5.73 8.23 -52.88
CA THR A 188 5.46 7.01 -52.10
C THR A 188 6.48 5.93 -52.38
N THR A 189 6.94 5.25 -51.33
CA THR A 189 7.81 4.07 -51.41
C THR A 189 7.17 2.89 -50.70
N THR A 190 7.39 1.69 -51.26
CA THR A 190 6.98 0.42 -50.66
C THR A 190 8.14 -0.54 -50.49
N ALA A 191 8.16 -1.32 -49.41
CA ALA A 191 9.07 -2.43 -49.21
C ALA A 191 8.33 -3.63 -48.60
N SER A 192 8.86 -4.84 -48.77
CA SER A 192 8.20 -6.05 -48.27
C SER A 192 9.10 -6.92 -47.39
N ARG A 193 8.53 -7.46 -46.32
CA ARG A 193 9.12 -8.55 -45.53
C ARG A 193 8.42 -9.86 -45.88
N MET A 194 9.22 -10.90 -46.11
CA MET A 194 8.72 -12.26 -46.25
C MET A 194 8.67 -12.94 -44.88
N VAL A 195 7.51 -13.49 -44.52
CA VAL A 195 7.26 -14.21 -43.28
C VAL A 195 7.01 -15.68 -43.61
N ASN A 196 7.97 -16.55 -43.32
CA ASN A 196 7.82 -17.99 -43.54
C ASN A 196 7.16 -18.62 -42.30
N VAL A 197 5.94 -19.10 -42.44
CA VAL A 197 5.29 -19.91 -41.41
C VAL A 197 5.73 -21.36 -41.58
N VAL A 198 6.54 -21.86 -40.65
CA VAL A 198 7.19 -23.17 -40.72
C VAL A 198 6.79 -24.04 -39.52
N ARG A 199 6.87 -25.36 -39.67
CA ARG A 199 6.85 -26.28 -38.50
C ARG A 199 8.24 -26.36 -37.87
N ASP A 200 8.32 -26.68 -36.57
CA ASP A 200 9.61 -27.09 -35.99
C ASP A 200 10.14 -28.28 -36.80
N PRO A 201 11.36 -28.21 -37.37
CA PRO A 201 11.95 -29.31 -38.11
C PRO A 201 12.11 -30.61 -37.28
N ASN A 202 12.04 -30.52 -35.95
CA ASN A 202 12.04 -31.67 -35.03
C ASN A 202 10.64 -32.18 -34.68
N GLY A 203 9.57 -31.53 -35.17
CA GLY A 203 8.18 -31.92 -34.93
C GLY A 203 7.66 -31.61 -33.53
N ASN A 204 8.28 -30.68 -32.80
CA ASN A 204 7.81 -30.26 -31.48
C ASN A 204 6.48 -29.53 -31.56
N GLN A 205 5.64 -29.74 -30.56
CA GLN A 205 4.44 -28.97 -30.32
C GLN A 205 4.59 -28.18 -29.02
N PRO A 206 3.93 -27.03 -28.90
CA PRO A 206 3.97 -26.26 -27.66
C PRO A 206 3.25 -27.01 -26.53
N PRO A 207 3.62 -26.75 -25.27
CA PRO A 207 2.90 -27.30 -24.14
C PRO A 207 1.48 -26.73 -24.06
N THR A 208 0.64 -27.34 -23.24
CA THR A 208 -0.72 -26.88 -22.91
C THR A 208 -0.76 -26.40 -21.46
N ALA A 209 -1.36 -25.23 -21.23
CA ALA A 209 -1.58 -24.65 -19.90
C ALA A 209 -3.09 -24.51 -19.64
N ASN A 210 -3.63 -25.25 -18.67
CA ASN A 210 -5.04 -25.21 -18.31
C ASN A 210 -5.33 -24.27 -17.13
N ALA A 211 -6.59 -23.91 -16.92
CA ALA A 211 -6.96 -23.11 -15.76
C ALA A 211 -6.76 -23.87 -14.43
N ILE A 212 -6.24 -23.20 -13.42
CA ILE A 212 -6.12 -23.68 -12.04
C ILE A 212 -7.15 -22.96 -11.18
N THR A 213 -7.88 -23.72 -10.35
CA THR A 213 -8.83 -23.16 -9.37
C THR A 213 -8.47 -23.62 -7.96
N ARG A 214 -8.40 -22.68 -7.02
CA ARG A 214 -8.07 -22.91 -5.60
C ARG A 214 -9.02 -22.16 -4.67
N THR A 215 -9.10 -22.62 -3.43
CA THR A 215 -9.73 -21.90 -2.33
C THR A 215 -8.73 -21.80 -1.19
N SER A 216 -8.63 -20.63 -0.56
CA SER A 216 -7.81 -20.42 0.63
C SER A 216 -8.44 -19.38 1.54
N THR A 217 -7.92 -19.27 2.77
CA THR A 217 -8.28 -18.17 3.68
C THR A 217 -7.47 -16.93 3.38
N ASN A 218 -7.87 -15.80 3.96
CA ASN A 218 -7.15 -14.52 3.91
C ASN A 218 -6.01 -14.40 4.94
N THR A 219 -5.70 -15.50 5.64
CA THR A 219 -4.67 -15.58 6.67
C THR A 219 -3.50 -16.48 6.27
N GLU A 220 -3.65 -17.30 5.22
CA GLU A 220 -2.64 -18.27 4.79
C GLU A 220 -2.25 -18.10 3.31
N ALA A 221 -0.99 -18.38 3.00
CA ALA A 221 -0.52 -18.40 1.62
C ALA A 221 -0.96 -19.68 0.91
N SER A 222 -1.40 -19.55 -0.35
CA SER A 222 -1.67 -20.68 -1.23
C SER A 222 -0.41 -21.10 -1.97
N ILE A 223 0.04 -22.35 -1.76
CA ILE A 223 1.23 -22.91 -2.41
C ILE A 223 0.81 -24.13 -3.25
N PHE A 224 1.09 -24.10 -4.55
CA PHE A 224 0.76 -25.17 -5.48
C PHE A 224 1.69 -25.16 -6.70
N SER A 225 1.77 -26.27 -7.44
CA SER A 225 2.60 -26.34 -8.65
C SER A 225 1.75 -26.18 -9.90
N VAL A 226 2.23 -25.44 -10.89
CA VAL A 226 1.56 -25.33 -12.21
C VAL A 226 1.50 -26.66 -12.95
N LEU A 227 2.41 -27.59 -12.64
CA LEU A 227 2.51 -28.88 -13.32
C LEU A 227 1.26 -29.75 -13.14
N GLU A 228 0.42 -29.46 -12.15
CA GLU A 228 -0.86 -30.17 -11.95
C GLU A 228 -1.87 -29.91 -13.08
N ALA A 229 -1.68 -28.83 -13.86
CA ALA A 229 -2.60 -28.36 -14.90
C ALA A 229 -1.94 -28.20 -16.27
N THR A 230 -0.75 -28.75 -16.48
CA THR A 230 0.02 -28.58 -17.72
C THR A 230 0.40 -29.92 -18.33
N SER A 231 0.49 -29.97 -19.65
CA SER A 231 0.93 -31.16 -20.39
C SER A 231 1.71 -30.77 -21.62
N ASP A 232 2.63 -31.62 -22.05
CA ASP A 232 3.38 -31.45 -23.28
C ASP A 232 3.14 -32.66 -24.21
N PRO A 233 2.81 -32.48 -25.51
CA PRO A 233 2.53 -33.59 -26.41
C PRO A 233 3.72 -34.55 -26.60
N GLU A 234 4.94 -34.03 -26.55
CA GLU A 234 6.19 -34.80 -26.66
C GLU A 234 6.75 -35.22 -25.30
N SER A 235 6.11 -34.80 -24.21
CA SER A 235 6.54 -35.00 -22.82
C SER A 235 7.88 -34.34 -22.49
N ASP A 236 8.17 -33.23 -23.14
CA ASP A 236 9.33 -32.40 -22.83
C ASP A 236 9.19 -31.73 -21.44
N PRO A 237 10.29 -31.47 -20.72
CA PRO A 237 10.24 -30.84 -19.40
C PRO A 237 9.66 -29.42 -19.45
N ILE A 238 8.60 -29.19 -18.67
CA ILE A 238 7.93 -27.88 -18.59
C ILE A 238 8.52 -27.01 -17.47
N ALA A 239 8.83 -25.76 -17.80
CA ALA A 239 9.25 -24.70 -16.88
C ALA A 239 8.20 -23.59 -16.80
N LEU A 240 8.00 -23.03 -15.61
CA LEU A 240 7.24 -21.79 -15.41
C LEU A 240 8.15 -20.59 -15.71
N MET A 241 7.72 -19.75 -16.64
CA MET A 241 8.51 -18.62 -17.17
C MET A 241 8.14 -17.32 -16.48
N SER A 242 6.85 -17.05 -16.33
CA SER A 242 6.36 -15.80 -15.77
C SER A 242 4.97 -15.93 -15.17
N LEU A 243 4.61 -14.93 -14.37
CA LEU A 243 3.28 -14.71 -13.82
C LEU A 243 2.77 -13.34 -14.26
N GLY A 244 1.48 -13.26 -14.57
CA GLY A 244 0.78 -12.00 -14.77
C GLY A 244 0.53 -11.26 -13.45
N SER A 245 0.05 -10.03 -13.55
CA SER A 245 -0.38 -9.26 -12.39
C SER A 245 -1.63 -9.86 -11.75
N VAL A 246 -1.73 -9.75 -10.43
CA VAL A 246 -2.94 -10.13 -9.68
C VAL A 246 -4.04 -9.11 -9.92
N ILE A 247 -5.24 -9.60 -10.20
CA ILE A 247 -6.45 -8.82 -10.42
C ILE A 247 -7.55 -9.31 -9.45
N PRO A 248 -8.14 -8.42 -8.64
CA PRO A 248 -7.74 -7.04 -8.47
C PRO A 248 -6.41 -6.93 -7.69
N ALA A 249 -5.69 -5.81 -7.84
CA ALA A 249 -4.35 -5.65 -7.26
C ALA A 249 -4.36 -5.67 -5.72
N GLU A 250 -5.46 -5.23 -5.10
CA GLU A 250 -5.69 -5.31 -3.66
C GLU A 250 -5.92 -6.73 -3.13
N ALA A 251 -6.05 -7.74 -4.00
CA ALA A 251 -6.29 -9.12 -3.56
C ALA A 251 -5.06 -9.76 -2.91
N GLY A 252 -3.85 -9.36 -3.30
CA GLY A 252 -2.61 -9.92 -2.76
C GLY A 252 -1.43 -9.82 -3.70
N THR A 253 -0.41 -10.63 -3.41
CA THR A 253 0.83 -10.70 -4.20
C THR A 253 1.11 -12.14 -4.62
N VAL A 254 1.79 -12.32 -5.74
CA VAL A 254 2.14 -13.64 -6.28
C VAL A 254 3.62 -13.72 -6.60
N SER A 255 4.22 -14.88 -6.34
CA SER A 255 5.61 -15.20 -6.67
C SER A 255 5.73 -16.67 -7.07
N PHE A 256 6.86 -17.08 -7.64
CA PHE A 256 7.13 -18.47 -7.92
C PHE A 256 8.60 -18.85 -7.69
N THR A 257 8.84 -20.14 -7.48
CA THR A 257 10.19 -20.74 -7.44
C THR A 257 10.13 -22.09 -8.15
N GLY A 258 10.90 -22.24 -9.24
CA GLY A 258 10.76 -23.38 -10.14
C GLY A 258 9.35 -23.41 -10.72
N SER A 259 8.65 -24.54 -10.60
CA SER A 259 7.25 -24.68 -11.03
C SER A 259 6.22 -24.45 -9.91
N THR A 260 6.66 -23.99 -8.74
CA THR A 260 5.78 -23.77 -7.57
C THR A 260 5.40 -22.30 -7.47
N ILE A 261 4.10 -22.03 -7.48
CA ILE A 261 3.50 -20.72 -7.23
C ILE A 261 3.23 -20.58 -5.73
N SER A 262 3.50 -19.38 -5.21
CA SER A 262 3.10 -18.93 -3.88
C SER A 262 2.29 -17.64 -4.02
N PHE A 263 1.01 -17.71 -3.68
CA PHE A 263 0.11 -16.57 -3.61
C PHE A 263 -0.13 -16.18 -2.15
N SER A 264 0.14 -14.91 -1.80
CA SER A 264 -0.11 -14.35 -0.47
C SER A 264 -1.28 -13.37 -0.54
N PRO A 265 -2.45 -13.70 0.06
CA PRO A 265 -3.59 -12.78 0.09
C PRO A 265 -3.25 -11.51 0.89
N ALA A 266 -3.86 -10.39 0.52
CA ALA A 266 -3.79 -9.17 1.32
C ALA A 266 -4.63 -9.34 2.60
N ALA A 267 -4.17 -8.73 3.70
CA ALA A 267 -4.85 -8.83 4.99
C ALA A 267 -6.30 -8.35 4.90
N GLY A 268 -7.24 -9.20 5.31
CA GLY A 268 -8.68 -8.89 5.32
C GLY A 268 -9.37 -8.98 3.95
N TYR A 269 -8.66 -9.27 2.86
CA TYR A 269 -9.30 -9.43 1.54
C TYR A 269 -10.17 -10.69 1.51
N VAL A 270 -11.42 -10.55 1.08
CA VAL A 270 -12.35 -11.67 0.85
C VAL A 270 -12.97 -11.47 -0.51
N GLY A 271 -12.86 -12.48 -1.38
CA GLY A 271 -13.26 -12.35 -2.77
C GLY A 271 -12.41 -13.21 -3.70
N THR A 272 -12.48 -12.95 -4.99
CA THR A 272 -11.73 -13.68 -6.00
C THR A 272 -10.43 -12.97 -6.36
N ALA A 273 -9.35 -13.71 -6.56
CA ALA A 273 -8.10 -13.22 -7.12
C ALA A 273 -7.78 -14.00 -8.41
N GLU A 274 -7.36 -13.30 -9.45
CA GLU A 274 -7.01 -13.89 -10.74
C GLU A 274 -5.64 -13.41 -11.23
N PHE A 275 -4.86 -14.29 -11.82
CA PHE A 275 -3.66 -13.94 -12.58
C PHE A 275 -3.36 -15.01 -13.63
N THR A 276 -2.50 -14.70 -14.59
CA THR A 276 -2.04 -15.66 -15.59
C THR A 276 -0.69 -16.27 -15.22
N TYR A 277 -0.39 -17.43 -15.77
CA TYR A 277 0.93 -18.05 -15.69
C TYR A 277 1.35 -18.52 -17.08
N THR A 278 2.63 -18.35 -17.42
CA THR A 278 3.17 -18.73 -18.73
C THR A 278 4.25 -19.78 -18.57
N ILE A 279 4.13 -20.89 -19.27
CA ILE A 279 5.06 -22.02 -19.24
C ILE A 279 5.76 -22.23 -20.59
N ASN A 280 6.90 -22.92 -20.57
CA ASN A 280 7.68 -23.29 -21.75
C ASN A 280 8.26 -24.70 -21.59
N ASP A 281 8.47 -25.42 -22.69
CA ASP A 281 9.02 -26.79 -22.78
C ASP A 281 10.55 -26.84 -22.94
N GLY A 282 11.24 -25.70 -22.78
CA GLY A 282 12.68 -25.55 -22.98
C GLY A 282 13.08 -25.17 -24.41
N ARG A 283 12.12 -24.99 -25.33
CA ARG A 283 12.39 -24.52 -26.70
C ARG A 283 11.91 -23.09 -26.88
N VAL A 284 12.73 -22.29 -27.54
CA VAL A 284 12.42 -20.86 -27.73
C VAL A 284 11.11 -20.70 -28.50
N TRP A 285 10.21 -19.85 -28.01
CA TRP A 285 8.94 -19.45 -28.65
C TRP A 285 7.78 -20.48 -28.60
N ASN A 286 7.87 -21.50 -27.75
CA ASN A 286 6.76 -22.42 -27.42
C ASN A 286 6.21 -22.14 -26.02
N GLU A 287 5.62 -20.98 -25.83
CA GLU A 287 4.99 -20.62 -24.57
C GLU A 287 3.48 -20.92 -24.58
N ALA A 288 2.95 -21.35 -23.44
CA ALA A 288 1.51 -21.49 -23.22
C ALA A 288 1.10 -20.77 -21.95
N THR A 289 -0.03 -20.06 -22.02
CA THR A 289 -0.54 -19.27 -20.89
C THR A 289 -1.83 -19.86 -20.36
N GLY A 290 -1.87 -20.13 -19.05
CA GLY A 290 -3.06 -20.51 -18.31
C GLY A 290 -3.48 -19.43 -17.32
N THR A 291 -4.67 -19.59 -16.73
CA THR A 291 -5.17 -18.70 -15.67
C THR A 291 -5.18 -19.41 -14.32
N VAL A 292 -4.97 -18.67 -13.26
CA VAL A 292 -5.21 -19.10 -11.88
C VAL A 292 -6.34 -18.26 -11.31
N VAL A 293 -7.35 -18.92 -10.77
CA VAL A 293 -8.44 -18.28 -10.03
C VAL A 293 -8.44 -18.80 -8.59
N LEU A 294 -8.25 -17.90 -7.63
CA LEU A 294 -8.35 -18.19 -6.20
C LEU A 294 -9.63 -17.58 -5.63
N THR A 295 -10.37 -18.37 -4.86
CA THR A 295 -11.44 -17.87 -3.99
C THR A 295 -10.89 -17.71 -2.58
N ILE A 296 -10.75 -16.47 -2.12
CA ILE A 296 -10.22 -16.13 -0.80
C ILE A 296 -11.39 -15.94 0.16
N THR A 297 -11.47 -16.78 1.18
CA THR A 297 -12.47 -16.71 2.25
C THR A 297 -11.91 -16.03 3.48
N GLN A 298 -12.79 -15.55 4.37
CA GLN A 298 -12.37 -15.09 5.69
C GLN A 298 -11.72 -16.27 6.45
N GLY A 299 -10.53 -16.05 7.00
CA GLY A 299 -9.91 -16.98 7.96
C GLY A 299 -10.55 -16.83 9.34
N ASN A 300 -10.44 -17.89 10.16
CA ASN A 300 -10.98 -17.92 11.50
C ASN A 300 -10.39 -16.80 12.37
N ARG A 301 -11.22 -16.11 13.15
CA ARG A 301 -10.81 -15.07 14.10
C ARG A 301 -11.07 -15.56 15.52
N PRO A 302 -10.20 -15.21 16.48
CA PRO A 302 -10.41 -15.63 17.86
C PRO A 302 -11.73 -15.06 18.42
N PRO A 303 -12.36 -15.79 19.34
CA PRO A 303 -13.51 -15.27 20.07
C PRO A 303 -13.09 -14.10 20.98
N VAL A 304 -14.06 -13.44 21.59
CA VAL A 304 -13.87 -12.43 22.65
C VAL A 304 -14.47 -12.99 23.93
N ALA A 305 -13.63 -13.26 24.93
CA ALA A 305 -14.06 -13.73 26.23
C ALA A 305 -14.53 -12.56 27.10
N VAL A 306 -15.66 -12.75 27.80
CA VAL A 306 -16.18 -11.78 28.77
C VAL A 306 -16.61 -12.52 30.02
N ALA A 307 -15.86 -12.35 31.10
CA ALA A 307 -16.15 -12.94 32.40
C ALA A 307 -16.91 -11.93 33.28
N GLU A 308 -18.01 -12.36 33.88
CA GLU A 308 -18.82 -11.55 34.77
C GLU A 308 -19.01 -12.25 36.12
N LEU A 309 -18.84 -11.51 37.21
CA LEU A 309 -19.23 -11.93 38.55
C LEU A 309 -20.70 -11.57 38.78
N LEU A 310 -21.52 -12.57 39.08
CA LEU A 310 -22.93 -12.37 39.40
C LEU A 310 -23.08 -11.89 40.86
N THR A 311 -24.22 -11.24 41.15
CA THR A 311 -24.47 -10.59 42.45
C THR A 311 -24.93 -11.55 43.55
N ASP A 312 -25.02 -12.84 43.26
CA ASP A 312 -25.38 -13.87 44.22
C ASP A 312 -24.17 -14.30 45.06
N TYR A 313 -24.38 -14.29 46.37
CA TYR A 313 -23.41 -14.78 47.34
C TYR A 313 -24.10 -15.66 48.37
N ASP A 314 -23.61 -16.87 48.53
CA ASP A 314 -23.92 -17.67 49.70
C ASP A 314 -22.72 -17.67 50.66
N PRO A 315 -22.76 -16.88 51.76
CA PRO A 315 -21.66 -16.84 52.71
C PRO A 315 -21.55 -18.12 53.53
N THR A 316 -22.57 -18.99 53.57
CA THR A 316 -22.50 -20.25 54.35
C THR A 316 -21.71 -21.34 53.63
N THR A 317 -21.69 -21.30 52.30
CA THR A 317 -20.93 -22.22 51.43
C THR A 317 -19.79 -21.54 50.67
N LEU A 318 -19.56 -20.25 50.94
CA LEU A 318 -18.60 -19.40 50.23
C LEU A 318 -18.74 -19.50 48.71
N THR A 319 -19.98 -19.59 48.20
CA THR A 319 -20.24 -19.82 46.78
C THR A 319 -20.54 -18.51 46.05
N ARG A 320 -19.88 -18.32 44.90
CA ARG A 320 -20.15 -17.23 43.94
C ARG A 320 -20.58 -17.83 42.61
N SER A 321 -21.37 -17.09 41.83
CA SER A 321 -21.70 -17.46 40.46
C SER A 321 -21.10 -16.52 39.43
N PHE A 322 -20.91 -17.05 38.23
CA PHE A 322 -20.19 -16.45 37.13
C PHE A 322 -20.96 -16.61 35.83
N SER A 323 -20.84 -15.61 34.96
CA SER A 323 -21.43 -15.60 33.62
C SER A 323 -20.37 -15.33 32.57
N GLY A 324 -20.38 -16.16 31.53
CA GLY A 324 -19.60 -16.03 30.31
C GLY A 324 -20.47 -15.66 29.11
N VAL A 325 -21.76 -15.40 29.33
CA VAL A 325 -22.77 -15.13 28.28
C VAL A 325 -22.43 -13.90 27.44
N GLY A 326 -21.66 -12.96 27.99
CA GLY A 326 -21.18 -11.79 27.25
C GLY A 326 -20.13 -12.10 26.18
N SER A 327 -19.59 -13.32 26.14
CA SER A 327 -18.58 -13.72 25.15
C SER A 327 -19.19 -13.87 23.77
N SER A 328 -18.41 -13.54 22.73
CA SER A 328 -18.88 -13.53 21.35
C SER A 328 -17.80 -13.97 20.38
N ASP A 329 -18.18 -14.57 19.26
CA ASP A 329 -17.27 -14.90 18.18
C ASP A 329 -17.51 -14.00 16.94
N PRO A 330 -16.47 -13.37 16.37
CA PRO A 330 -16.63 -12.52 15.19
C PRO A 330 -17.11 -13.26 13.93
N ASP A 331 -16.82 -14.55 13.79
CA ASP A 331 -17.21 -15.42 12.68
C ASP A 331 -18.53 -16.15 12.94
N GLY A 332 -19.06 -16.05 14.17
CA GLY A 332 -20.33 -16.63 14.58
C GLY A 332 -20.20 -18.12 14.95
N ASP A 333 -19.00 -18.56 15.26
CA ASP A 333 -18.72 -19.93 15.66
C ASP A 333 -19.36 -20.29 17.00
N THR A 334 -19.57 -21.59 17.20
CA THR A 334 -20.17 -22.11 18.44
C THR A 334 -19.13 -22.12 19.55
N LEU A 335 -19.36 -21.30 20.58
CA LEU A 335 -18.44 -21.14 21.68
C LEU A 335 -18.50 -22.28 22.70
N THR A 336 -17.34 -22.65 23.22
CA THR A 336 -17.20 -23.51 24.41
C THR A 336 -16.40 -22.79 25.49
N TYR A 337 -16.68 -23.12 26.76
CA TYR A 337 -16.25 -22.33 27.91
C TYR A 337 -15.51 -23.20 28.92
N GLN A 338 -14.35 -22.73 29.35
CA GLN A 338 -13.56 -23.31 30.42
C GLN A 338 -13.32 -22.26 31.49
N TRP A 339 -13.73 -22.57 32.72
CA TRP A 339 -13.46 -21.70 33.87
C TRP A 339 -12.28 -22.24 34.67
N GLY A 340 -11.38 -21.33 35.02
CA GLY A 340 -10.24 -21.56 35.90
C GLY A 340 -10.39 -20.75 37.18
N PHE A 341 -10.56 -21.44 38.30
CA PHE A 341 -10.61 -20.84 39.63
C PHE A 341 -9.23 -20.97 40.24
N ARG A 342 -8.40 -19.93 40.11
CA ARG A 342 -7.07 -19.92 40.70
C ARG A 342 -7.20 -19.60 42.18
N ASP A 343 -7.11 -20.61 43.04
CA ASP A 343 -6.54 -20.39 44.37
C ASP A 343 -5.00 -20.42 44.26
N PHE A 344 -4.29 -19.71 45.14
CA PHE A 344 -2.82 -19.63 45.09
C PHE A 344 -2.10 -20.98 45.36
N ALA A 345 -2.82 -22.08 45.60
CA ALA A 345 -2.29 -23.39 45.98
C ALA A 345 -2.66 -24.55 45.03
N ASN A 346 -3.80 -24.53 44.33
CA ASN A 346 -4.35 -25.60 43.51
C ASN A 346 -5.28 -25.04 42.39
N PRO A 347 -4.84 -25.02 41.13
CA PRO A 347 -5.72 -24.62 40.02
C PRO A 347 -6.77 -25.71 39.77
N ILE A 348 -8.05 -25.34 39.84
CA ILE A 348 -9.13 -26.18 39.32
C ILE A 348 -9.64 -25.55 38.03
N SER A 349 -9.53 -26.31 36.93
CA SER A 349 -10.07 -25.94 35.63
C SER A 349 -11.05 -26.99 35.13
N GLY A 350 -12.18 -26.57 34.59
CA GLY A 350 -13.17 -27.49 34.03
C GLY A 350 -14.08 -26.83 33.00
N ALA A 351 -14.71 -27.66 32.16
CA ALA A 351 -15.77 -27.21 31.26
C ALA A 351 -17.07 -27.09 32.06
N PHE A 352 -17.51 -25.87 32.33
CA PHE A 352 -18.69 -25.60 33.16
C PHE A 352 -19.85 -24.96 32.39
N GLY A 353 -19.73 -24.80 31.07
CA GLY A 353 -20.70 -24.05 30.28
C GLY A 353 -20.52 -22.54 30.42
N ASP A 354 -21.44 -21.78 29.83
CA ASP A 354 -21.45 -20.32 29.81
C ASP A 354 -21.68 -19.74 31.22
N ASN A 355 -22.56 -20.33 32.02
CA ASN A 355 -22.78 -19.95 33.42
C ASN A 355 -22.35 -21.05 34.37
N THR A 356 -21.75 -20.68 35.50
CA THR A 356 -21.31 -21.63 36.53
C THR A 356 -21.34 -21.02 37.92
N SER A 357 -21.28 -21.86 38.94
CA SER A 357 -21.12 -21.46 40.34
C SER A 357 -19.97 -22.24 40.97
N TRP A 358 -19.14 -21.58 41.77
CA TRP A 358 -17.98 -22.19 42.39
C TRP A 358 -17.96 -21.98 43.91
N PRO A 359 -17.89 -23.06 44.71
CA PRO A 359 -17.68 -22.96 46.15
C PRO A 359 -16.19 -22.76 46.47
N PHE A 360 -15.86 -21.64 47.12
CA PHE A 360 -14.50 -21.38 47.59
C PHE A 360 -14.25 -22.06 48.94
N THR A 361 -13.00 -22.45 49.21
CA THR A 361 -12.64 -23.20 50.42
C THR A 361 -12.21 -22.32 51.59
N SER A 362 -11.91 -21.06 51.33
CA SER A 362 -11.56 -20.05 52.32
C SER A 362 -11.99 -18.66 51.86
N ALA A 363 -11.99 -17.70 52.78
CA ALA A 363 -12.06 -16.30 52.40
C ALA A 363 -10.74 -15.85 51.76
N GLY A 364 -10.84 -14.83 50.92
CA GLY A 364 -9.71 -14.24 50.24
C GLY A 364 -10.10 -13.58 48.94
N THR A 365 -9.10 -13.05 48.26
CA THR A 365 -9.21 -12.49 46.92
C THR A 365 -8.68 -13.51 45.92
N TYR A 366 -9.53 -13.88 44.96
CA TYR A 366 -9.26 -14.89 43.94
C TYR A 366 -9.23 -14.27 42.55
N GLN A 367 -8.44 -14.87 41.65
CA GLN A 367 -8.52 -14.58 40.23
C GLN A 367 -9.29 -15.71 39.54
N VAL A 368 -10.37 -15.35 38.87
CA VAL A 368 -11.20 -16.28 38.10
C VAL A 368 -11.02 -15.96 36.62
N THR A 369 -10.52 -16.93 35.87
CA THR A 369 -10.27 -16.81 34.43
C THR A 369 -11.33 -17.59 33.66
N LEU A 370 -11.99 -16.95 32.71
CA LEU A 370 -12.75 -17.61 31.66
C LEU A 370 -11.87 -17.75 30.43
N THR A 371 -11.77 -18.95 29.86
CA THR A 371 -11.22 -19.19 28.53
C THR A 371 -12.35 -19.65 27.61
N VAL A 372 -12.48 -18.98 26.46
CA VAL A 372 -13.50 -19.24 25.45
C VAL A 372 -12.81 -19.77 24.20
N PHE A 373 -13.34 -20.85 23.64
CA PHE A 373 -12.83 -21.48 22.41
C PHE A 373 -13.92 -21.46 21.35
N ASP A 374 -13.53 -21.20 20.11
CA ASP A 374 -14.43 -21.20 18.94
C ASP A 374 -14.65 -22.58 18.31
N GLY A 375 -13.84 -23.59 18.70
CA GLY A 375 -13.88 -24.93 18.12
C GLY A 375 -13.12 -25.11 16.80
N ASN A 376 -12.52 -24.04 16.28
CA ASN A 376 -11.74 -23.98 15.04
C ASN A 376 -10.23 -23.80 15.28
N GLY A 377 -9.81 -23.61 16.53
CA GLY A 377 -8.40 -23.67 16.95
C GLY A 377 -7.91 -22.41 17.67
N GLU A 378 -8.72 -21.36 17.69
CA GLU A 378 -8.43 -20.11 18.36
C GLU A 378 -9.25 -19.97 19.67
N GLN A 379 -8.75 -19.12 20.55
CA GLN A 379 -9.30 -18.93 21.89
C GLN A 379 -8.95 -17.54 22.42
N ASP A 380 -9.75 -17.07 23.38
CA ASP A 380 -9.48 -15.85 24.15
C ASP A 380 -9.75 -16.08 25.64
N SER A 381 -9.28 -15.19 26.50
CA SER A 381 -9.51 -15.30 27.94
C SER A 381 -9.69 -13.96 28.63
N ASP A 382 -10.61 -13.94 29.59
CA ASP A 382 -10.86 -12.80 30.47
C ASP A 382 -10.67 -13.22 31.93
N THR A 383 -10.16 -12.33 32.78
CA THR A 383 -9.87 -12.61 34.19
C THR A 383 -10.41 -11.52 35.09
N ILE A 384 -11.24 -11.91 36.05
CA ILE A 384 -11.84 -11.03 37.05
C ILE A 384 -11.29 -11.33 38.44
N GLU A 385 -11.22 -10.28 39.25
CA GLU A 385 -10.92 -10.39 40.68
C GLU A 385 -12.22 -10.62 41.45
N VAL A 386 -12.21 -11.61 42.34
CA VAL A 386 -13.37 -12.01 43.13
C VAL A 386 -12.98 -12.00 44.60
N VAL A 387 -13.67 -11.16 45.38
CA VAL A 387 -13.53 -11.16 46.83
C VAL A 387 -14.52 -12.15 47.43
N VAL A 388 -14.04 -13.06 48.25
CA VAL A 388 -14.84 -13.99 49.05
C VAL A 388 -14.55 -13.66 50.51
N ASP A 389 -15.57 -13.20 51.23
CA ASP A 389 -15.41 -12.82 52.63
C ASP A 389 -15.56 -14.04 53.55
N GLU A 390 -15.05 -13.96 54.79
CA GLU A 390 -15.24 -15.04 55.76
C GLU A 390 -16.73 -15.27 56.06
N ALA A 391 -17.11 -16.54 56.08
CA ALA A 391 -18.41 -16.95 56.57
C ALA A 391 -18.47 -16.61 58.07
N SER A 392 -19.35 -15.71 58.49
CA SER A 392 -19.54 -15.43 59.92
C SER A 392 -19.81 -16.74 60.67
N ASN A 393 -19.08 -17.00 61.75
CA ASN A 393 -19.28 -18.20 62.55
C ASN A 393 -20.52 -18.06 63.45
N ILE A 394 -21.16 -16.88 63.53
CA ILE A 394 -22.37 -16.63 64.32
C ILE A 394 -23.54 -16.14 63.47
N ILE A 395 -24.75 -16.55 63.85
CA ILE A 395 -26.01 -16.05 63.29
C ILE A 395 -26.99 -15.83 64.43
N PHE A 396 -27.40 -14.58 64.66
CA PHE A 396 -28.46 -14.24 65.61
C PHE A 396 -29.83 -14.62 65.05
N SER A 397 -30.81 -14.85 65.92
CA SER A 397 -32.17 -15.28 65.54
C SER A 397 -32.93 -14.30 64.63
N ASP A 398 -32.47 -13.04 64.49
CA ASP A 398 -32.99 -12.06 63.54
C ASP A 398 -32.24 -12.06 62.19
N GLY A 399 -31.35 -13.03 61.97
CA GLY A 399 -30.55 -13.21 60.76
C GLY A 399 -29.30 -12.34 60.69
N LYS A 400 -29.01 -11.53 61.73
CA LYS A 400 -27.81 -10.69 61.76
C LYS A 400 -26.59 -11.46 62.24
N ILE A 401 -25.42 -10.92 61.91
CA ILE A 401 -24.10 -11.40 62.35
C ILE A 401 -23.47 -10.47 63.41
N ILE A 402 -24.09 -9.31 63.63
CA ILE A 402 -23.75 -8.34 64.68
C ILE A 402 -25.06 -7.90 65.34
N LEU A 403 -25.08 -7.91 66.66
CA LEU A 403 -26.13 -7.36 67.48
C LEU A 403 -25.70 -5.97 67.95
N SER A 404 -26.57 -4.98 67.83
CA SER A 404 -26.27 -3.62 68.29
C SER A 404 -27.50 -3.01 68.96
N LEU A 405 -27.28 -2.46 70.15
CA LEU A 405 -28.28 -1.71 70.91
C LEU A 405 -27.80 -0.29 71.13
N TYR A 406 -28.74 0.63 71.07
CA TYR A 406 -28.52 2.07 71.18
C TYR A 406 -29.48 2.61 72.24
N LYS A 407 -29.00 3.44 73.16
CA LYS A 407 -29.86 4.07 74.17
C LYS A 407 -29.43 5.51 74.45
N THR A 408 -30.39 6.44 74.43
CA THR A 408 -30.16 7.88 74.68
C THR A 408 -30.57 8.34 76.08
N ASP A 409 -31.47 7.59 76.72
CA ASP A 409 -32.03 7.93 78.03
C ASP A 409 -31.41 7.08 79.15
N TYR A 410 -31.50 7.57 80.39
CA TYR A 410 -31.05 6.85 81.58
C TYR A 410 -31.78 5.50 81.76
N GLY A 411 -31.05 4.47 82.23
CA GLY A 411 -31.59 3.13 82.53
C GLY A 411 -31.14 2.05 81.54
N SER A 412 -31.79 0.88 81.53
CA SER A 412 -31.43 -0.21 80.62
C SER A 412 -32.31 -0.38 79.38
N LEU A 413 -31.75 -1.06 78.38
CA LEU A 413 -32.43 -1.64 77.23
C LEU A 413 -31.90 -3.06 77.05
N LYS A 414 -32.81 -4.03 76.85
CA LYS A 414 -32.46 -5.44 76.81
C LYS A 414 -33.20 -6.17 75.70
N ILE A 415 -32.53 -7.12 75.06
CA ILE A 415 -33.09 -8.08 74.11
C ILE A 415 -32.62 -9.49 74.43
N GLN A 416 -33.38 -10.48 73.96
CA GLN A 416 -33.08 -11.90 74.14
C GLN A 416 -33.34 -12.63 72.84
N GLY A 417 -32.64 -13.73 72.62
CA GLY A 417 -32.83 -14.54 71.43
C GLY A 417 -31.99 -15.82 71.45
N VAL A 418 -31.87 -16.41 70.27
CA VAL A 418 -30.94 -17.52 70.01
C VAL A 418 -29.81 -16.99 69.14
N VAL A 419 -28.59 -17.42 69.41
CA VAL A 419 -27.45 -17.25 68.52
C VAL A 419 -26.90 -18.63 68.19
N SER A 420 -26.76 -18.91 66.91
CA SER A 420 -26.21 -20.16 66.41
C SER A 420 -24.74 -19.96 66.08
N VAL A 421 -23.87 -20.78 66.67
CA VAL A 421 -22.48 -20.93 66.23
C VAL A 421 -22.47 -22.08 65.23
N VAL A 422 -22.18 -21.81 63.96
CA VAL A 422 -22.44 -22.77 62.87
C VAL A 422 -21.18 -23.33 62.21
N ASN A 423 -20.21 -22.47 61.89
CA ASN A 423 -19.08 -22.82 61.03
C ASN A 423 -17.85 -23.33 61.82
N ASN A 424 -17.41 -22.57 62.83
CA ASN A 424 -16.31 -22.95 63.72
C ASN A 424 -16.63 -22.54 65.16
N PRO A 425 -16.07 -23.24 66.17
CA PRO A 425 -16.09 -22.73 67.53
C PRO A 425 -15.52 -21.31 67.58
N THR A 426 -16.30 -20.33 68.07
CA THR A 426 -15.91 -18.92 68.04
C THR A 426 -16.17 -18.20 69.36
N SER A 427 -15.51 -17.07 69.56
CA SER A 427 -15.75 -16.18 70.70
C SER A 427 -16.52 -14.94 70.27
N PHE A 428 -17.18 -14.27 71.21
CA PHE A 428 -17.89 -13.03 70.98
C PHE A 428 -17.08 -11.84 71.51
N ILE A 429 -17.05 -10.72 70.78
CA ILE A 429 -16.64 -9.42 71.31
C ILE A 429 -17.90 -8.72 71.80
N ILE A 430 -17.82 -8.19 73.01
CA ILE A 430 -18.86 -7.33 73.59
C ILE A 430 -18.24 -5.96 73.78
N GLU A 431 -18.81 -4.95 73.14
CA GLU A 431 -18.33 -3.57 73.22
C GLU A 431 -19.34 -2.68 73.93
N ALA A 432 -18.81 -1.69 74.65
CA ALA A 432 -19.52 -0.54 75.15
C ALA A 432 -18.81 0.70 74.61
N LYS A 433 -19.56 1.56 73.93
CA LYS A 433 -19.07 2.81 73.31
C LYS A 433 -19.87 4.00 73.82
N ASP A 434 -19.16 5.11 73.94
CA ASP A 434 -19.61 6.37 74.52
C ASP A 434 -19.69 6.37 76.05
N LEU A 435 -19.91 7.56 76.64
CA LEU A 435 -19.59 7.86 78.04
C LEU A 435 -20.52 7.14 79.06
N LEU A 436 -19.92 6.55 80.10
CA LEU A 436 -20.58 5.95 81.27
C LEU A 436 -21.75 5.00 80.95
N MET A 437 -21.47 3.92 80.23
CA MET A 437 -22.42 2.84 79.99
C MET A 437 -21.89 1.48 80.44
N SER A 438 -22.79 0.51 80.57
CA SER A 438 -22.45 -0.91 80.71
C SER A 438 -23.11 -1.72 79.60
N SER A 439 -22.34 -2.59 78.93
CA SER A 439 -22.86 -3.62 78.03
C SER A 439 -22.72 -4.97 78.72
N ILE A 440 -23.80 -5.73 78.80
CA ILE A 440 -23.88 -7.03 79.47
C ILE A 440 -24.43 -8.03 78.46
N PHE A 441 -23.63 -9.05 78.14
CA PHE A 441 -24.03 -10.16 77.31
C PHE A 441 -24.05 -11.44 78.14
N THR A 442 -25.22 -12.01 78.32
CA THR A 442 -25.41 -13.28 78.99
C THR A 442 -25.68 -14.34 77.94
N ILE A 443 -24.86 -15.39 77.90
CA ILE A 443 -25.02 -16.50 76.97
C ILE A 443 -25.00 -17.81 77.76
N ASN A 444 -26.05 -18.62 77.60
CA ASN A 444 -26.30 -19.83 78.38
C ASN A 444 -26.19 -19.62 79.91
N GLY A 445 -26.64 -18.47 80.39
CA GLY A 445 -26.63 -18.09 81.81
C GLY A 445 -25.28 -17.63 82.37
N GLN A 446 -24.21 -17.57 81.56
CA GLN A 446 -22.93 -16.93 81.94
C GLN A 446 -22.92 -15.48 81.48
N GLU A 447 -22.58 -14.57 82.40
CA GLU A 447 -22.58 -13.13 82.16
C GLU A 447 -21.19 -12.61 81.80
N TYR A 448 -21.13 -11.79 80.75
CA TYR A 448 -19.95 -11.07 80.33
C TYR A 448 -20.29 -9.59 80.22
N SER A 449 -19.72 -8.78 81.10
CA SER A 449 -20.01 -7.36 81.19
C SER A 449 -18.78 -6.51 80.90
N VAL A 450 -18.99 -5.39 80.23
CA VAL A 450 -17.99 -4.33 80.04
C VAL A 450 -18.61 -2.98 80.35
N SER A 451 -17.82 -2.01 80.81
CA SER A 451 -18.32 -0.67 81.10
C SER A 451 -17.32 0.40 80.72
N THR A 452 -17.83 1.56 80.33
CA THR A 452 -17.02 2.73 79.97
C THR A 452 -16.94 3.71 81.14
N THR A 453 -15.91 4.56 81.12
CA THR A 453 -15.73 5.65 82.07
C THR A 453 -15.51 6.95 81.32
N PHE A 454 -15.58 8.10 82.00
CA PHE A 454 -15.24 9.38 81.36
C PHE A 454 -13.84 9.41 80.75
N SER A 455 -12.88 8.74 81.38
CA SER A 455 -11.50 8.62 80.89
C SER A 455 -11.29 7.54 79.84
N ASN A 456 -12.25 6.63 79.67
CA ASN A 456 -12.21 5.56 78.67
C ASN A 456 -13.61 5.35 78.07
N PRO A 457 -13.99 6.12 77.03
CA PRO A 457 -15.34 6.09 76.45
C PRO A 457 -15.60 4.84 75.61
N ASN A 458 -14.59 4.02 75.32
CA ASN A 458 -14.74 2.79 74.55
C ASN A 458 -14.06 1.64 75.28
N SER A 459 -14.80 0.57 75.57
CA SER A 459 -14.25 -0.61 76.22
C SER A 459 -14.89 -1.86 75.64
N PHE A 460 -14.10 -2.93 75.53
CA PHE A 460 -14.57 -4.20 75.04
C PHE A 460 -14.02 -5.35 75.89
N ILE A 461 -14.71 -6.48 75.82
CA ILE A 461 -14.26 -7.76 76.37
C ILE A 461 -14.55 -8.86 75.36
N THR A 462 -13.70 -9.88 75.35
CA THR A 462 -13.87 -11.09 74.54
C THR A 462 -14.30 -12.25 75.44
N THR A 463 -15.29 -13.01 75.02
CA THR A 463 -15.71 -14.23 75.73
C THR A 463 -14.72 -15.38 75.49
N PRO A 464 -14.80 -16.49 76.25
CA PRO A 464 -14.23 -17.76 75.81
C PRO A 464 -14.82 -18.22 74.48
N ILE A 465 -14.17 -19.20 73.85
CA ILE A 465 -14.65 -19.85 72.62
C ILE A 465 -15.85 -20.75 72.95
N PHE A 466 -16.94 -20.56 72.23
CA PHE A 466 -18.14 -21.39 72.24
C PHE A 466 -18.06 -22.43 71.12
N PRO A 467 -18.32 -23.72 71.40
CA PRO A 467 -18.48 -24.74 70.36
C PRO A 467 -19.59 -24.42 69.35
N ILE A 468 -19.63 -25.18 68.26
CA ILE A 468 -20.75 -25.16 67.31
C ILE A 468 -22.03 -25.62 68.03
N GLY A 469 -23.10 -24.85 67.90
CA GLY A 469 -24.40 -25.10 68.52
C GLY A 469 -25.26 -23.86 68.69
N ASP A 470 -26.50 -24.07 69.15
CA ASP A 470 -27.44 -22.99 69.43
C ASP A 470 -27.38 -22.60 70.91
N TYR A 471 -27.31 -21.29 71.16
CA TYR A 471 -27.22 -20.73 72.49
C TYR A 471 -28.33 -19.69 72.71
N THR A 472 -29.03 -19.78 73.84
CA THR A 472 -29.88 -18.68 74.28
C THR A 472 -29.03 -17.56 74.84
N TYR A 473 -29.28 -16.34 74.37
CA TYR A 473 -28.59 -15.15 74.85
C TYR A 473 -29.56 -14.09 75.38
N GLU A 474 -29.00 -13.20 76.17
CA GLU A 474 -29.58 -11.95 76.62
C GLU A 474 -28.52 -10.86 76.45
N PHE A 475 -28.86 -9.77 75.76
CA PHE A 475 -27.99 -8.62 75.62
C PHE A 475 -28.66 -7.40 76.22
N GLU A 476 -28.04 -6.82 77.24
CA GLU A 476 -28.52 -5.64 77.94
C GLU A 476 -27.46 -4.55 77.89
N ILE A 477 -27.90 -3.32 77.62
CA ILE A 477 -27.09 -2.12 77.79
C ILE A 477 -27.71 -1.25 78.88
N PHE A 478 -26.89 -0.58 79.68
CA PHE A 478 -27.32 0.36 80.70
C PHE A 478 -26.61 1.70 80.53
N ASN A 479 -27.37 2.78 80.38
CA ASN A 479 -26.86 4.15 80.35
C ASN A 479 -26.89 4.74 81.77
N HIS A 480 -25.73 5.08 82.33
CA HIS A 480 -25.61 5.62 83.68
C HIS A 480 -25.74 7.16 83.74
N ILE A 481 -25.88 7.84 82.61
CA ILE A 481 -25.96 9.31 82.56
C ILE A 481 -27.40 9.77 82.78
N SER A 482 -27.66 10.44 83.91
CA SER A 482 -28.93 11.11 84.18
C SER A 482 -28.93 12.53 83.61
N GLY A 483 -29.87 12.87 82.71
CA GLY A 483 -30.19 14.26 82.38
C GLY A 483 -29.81 14.81 80.99
N GLY A 484 -29.50 13.99 79.98
CA GLY A 484 -29.37 14.49 78.60
C GLY A 484 -28.64 13.58 77.61
N VAL A 485 -28.82 13.90 76.32
CA VAL A 485 -28.72 13.12 75.06
C VAL A 485 -27.33 12.57 74.69
N SER A 486 -26.68 11.80 75.57
CA SER A 486 -25.55 10.97 75.12
C SER A 486 -26.11 9.67 74.56
N GLU A 487 -26.06 9.50 73.24
CA GLU A 487 -26.26 8.20 72.61
C GLU A 487 -25.13 7.28 73.08
N VAL A 488 -25.50 6.15 73.69
CA VAL A 488 -24.55 5.11 74.11
C VAL A 488 -24.88 3.80 73.42
N ASN A 489 -23.82 3.10 73.00
CA ASN A 489 -23.93 2.03 72.02
C ASN A 489 -23.23 0.78 72.53
N GLY A 490 -23.97 -0.31 72.61
CA GLY A 490 -23.41 -1.62 72.91
C GLY A 490 -23.52 -2.52 71.70
N THR A 491 -22.46 -3.28 71.42
CA THR A 491 -22.44 -4.26 70.34
C THR A 491 -22.01 -5.62 70.84
N VAL A 492 -22.55 -6.67 70.22
CA VAL A 492 -22.04 -8.03 70.32
C VAL A 492 -21.84 -8.55 68.91
N SER A 493 -20.60 -8.92 68.59
CA SER A 493 -20.24 -9.49 67.31
C SER A 493 -19.38 -10.72 67.52
N GLU A 494 -19.16 -11.45 66.45
CA GLU A 494 -18.06 -12.39 66.39
C GLU A 494 -16.72 -11.66 66.65
N ASN A 495 -15.82 -12.36 67.33
CA ASN A 495 -14.42 -11.98 67.43
C ASN A 495 -13.64 -12.69 66.33
N ASN A 496 -13.45 -11.99 65.19
CA ASN A 496 -12.65 -12.48 64.06
C ASN A 496 -11.21 -12.81 64.47
#